data_AF-A0A6A6SZH2-F1
#
_entry.id   AF-A0A6A6SZH2-F1
#
_cell.length_a   1.000
_cell.length_b   1.000
_cell.length_c   1.000
_cell.angle_alpha   90.00
_cell.angle_beta   90.00
_cell.angle_gamma   90.00
#
_symmetry.space_group_name_H-M   'P 1'
#
loop_
_entity.id
_entity.type
_entity.pdbx_description
1 polymer ?
#
loop_
_entity_poly.entity_id
_entity_poly.type
_entity_poly.pdbx_seq_one_letter_code
_entity_poly.pdbx_strand_id
1 'polypeptide(L)'
;VANSLAQHRQTLFVSIKNNPIRLMNLALALEDDAIYTECLIHLIGAYKAIKDLAKFTMLPEWLRQLIAKKEKELNEWRIETERDLFSCTIRIDPGNRPVFPVGSQIETWLVVQLFRDTLANRFAALEKSKRLSGTLVRQIKRAGDEYMDYEHVKELCRNILKSEWKDLAHDLKLIKGYAATIVSDLAKNELMIDPDEHGIGYLTCTKVRAQDIPWK
;
A
#
# COMPACT_ATOMS: atom_id res chain seq x y z
N VAL A 1 8.36 9.42 -34.04
CA VAL A 1 8.98 10.41 -33.10
C VAL A 1 8.25 10.49 -31.76
N ALA A 2 6.91 10.43 -31.69
CA ALA A 2 6.18 10.41 -30.41
C ALA A 2 6.49 9.17 -29.53
N ASN A 3 6.61 7.99 -30.14
CA ASN A 3 6.89 6.74 -29.41
C ASN A 3 8.30 6.67 -28.80
N SER A 4 9.30 7.30 -29.44
CA SER A 4 10.66 7.29 -28.92
C SER A 4 10.77 8.17 -27.67
N LEU A 5 10.16 9.35 -27.64
CA LEU A 5 10.17 10.22 -26.44
C LEU A 5 9.49 9.57 -25.23
N ALA A 6 8.37 8.88 -25.45
CA ALA A 6 7.69 8.12 -24.40
C ALA A 6 8.56 6.96 -23.87
N GLN A 7 9.24 6.22 -24.75
CA GLN A 7 10.17 5.17 -24.35
C GLN A 7 11.37 5.70 -23.56
N HIS A 8 12.00 6.80 -24.00
CA HIS A 8 13.12 7.41 -23.28
C HIS A 8 12.69 7.92 -21.89
N ARG A 9 11.48 8.47 -21.79
CA ARG A 9 10.89 8.91 -20.52
C ARG A 9 10.68 7.73 -19.55
N GLN A 10 10.14 6.61 -20.04
CA GLN A 10 10.01 5.38 -19.24
C GLN A 10 11.37 4.85 -18.77
N THR A 11 12.36 4.80 -19.66
CA THR A 11 13.72 4.37 -19.31
C THR A 11 14.35 5.23 -18.21
N LEU A 12 14.09 6.55 -18.21
CA LEU A 12 14.57 7.45 -17.17
C LEU A 12 13.99 7.08 -15.79
N PHE A 13 12.66 6.96 -15.67
CA PHE A 13 12.02 6.67 -14.38
C PHE A 13 12.34 5.28 -13.85
N VAL A 14 12.49 4.29 -14.74
CA VAL A 14 13.03 2.97 -14.36
C VAL A 14 14.46 3.07 -13.84
N SER A 15 15.30 3.93 -14.44
CA SER A 15 16.66 4.19 -13.96
C SER A 15 16.67 4.88 -12.59
N ILE A 16 15.74 5.80 -12.35
CA ILE A 16 15.54 6.46 -11.05
C ILE A 16 15.20 5.42 -9.98
N LYS A 17 14.22 4.56 -10.21
CA LYS A 17 13.87 3.46 -9.30
C LYS A 17 15.08 2.58 -8.95
N ASN A 18 15.94 2.27 -9.94
CA ASN A 18 17.09 1.38 -9.74
C ASN A 18 18.25 2.06 -8.99
N ASN A 19 18.38 3.38 -9.06
CA ASN A 19 19.47 4.10 -8.41
C ASN A 19 19.07 5.51 -7.91
N PRO A 20 18.11 5.59 -6.97
CA PRO A 20 17.48 6.87 -6.62
C PRO A 20 18.45 7.82 -5.92
N ILE A 21 19.43 7.32 -5.16
CA ILE A 21 20.44 8.17 -4.48
C ILE A 21 21.33 8.88 -5.50
N ARG A 22 21.81 8.15 -6.51
CA ARG A 22 22.67 8.74 -7.56
C ARG A 22 21.90 9.78 -8.36
N LEU A 23 20.66 9.47 -8.74
CA LEU A 23 19.85 10.40 -9.54
C LEU A 23 19.30 11.56 -8.72
N MET A 24 19.16 11.41 -7.40
CA MET A 24 18.90 12.52 -6.48
C MET A 24 20.04 13.55 -6.50
N ASN A 25 21.30 13.12 -6.40
CA ASN A 25 22.44 14.04 -6.50
C ASN A 25 22.48 14.77 -7.85
N LEU A 26 22.11 14.08 -8.93
CA LEU A 26 21.99 14.70 -10.25
C LEU A 26 20.85 15.75 -10.27
N ALA A 27 19.69 15.40 -9.72
CA ALA A 27 18.56 16.33 -9.63
C ALA A 27 18.90 17.58 -8.82
N LEU A 28 19.65 17.42 -7.72
CA LEU A 28 20.13 18.54 -6.91
C LEU A 28 21.09 19.46 -7.70
N ALA A 29 21.97 18.90 -8.52
CA ALA A 29 22.92 19.68 -9.30
C ALA A 29 22.27 20.38 -10.50
N LEU A 30 21.19 19.80 -11.05
CA LEU A 30 20.46 20.34 -12.19
C LEU A 30 19.25 21.19 -11.82
N GLU A 31 18.86 21.21 -10.55
CA GLU A 31 17.62 21.82 -10.07
C GLU A 31 16.38 21.27 -10.79
N ASP A 32 16.37 19.95 -11.07
CA ASP A 32 15.29 19.29 -11.82
C ASP A 32 14.18 18.76 -10.88
N ASP A 33 13.02 19.40 -10.92
CA ASP A 33 11.85 19.07 -10.11
C ASP A 33 11.35 17.63 -10.30
N ALA A 34 11.34 17.14 -11.54
CA ALA A 34 10.72 15.87 -11.89
C ALA A 34 11.59 14.70 -11.41
N ILE A 35 12.90 14.77 -11.66
CA ILE A 35 13.86 13.78 -11.18
C ILE A 35 13.92 13.82 -9.65
N TYR A 36 13.96 15.01 -9.06
CA TYR A 36 13.97 15.18 -7.60
C TYR A 36 12.73 14.54 -6.95
N THR A 37 11.54 14.86 -7.46
CA THR A 37 10.27 14.35 -6.94
C THR A 37 10.23 12.83 -7.00
N GLU A 38 10.55 12.24 -8.15
CA GLU A 38 10.54 10.78 -8.32
C GLU A 38 11.54 10.12 -7.36
N CYS A 39 12.78 10.62 -7.29
CA CYS A 39 13.80 10.09 -6.39
C CYS A 39 13.35 10.19 -4.92
N LEU A 40 12.75 11.31 -4.52
CA LEU A 40 12.31 11.54 -3.16
C LEU A 40 11.22 10.55 -2.73
N ILE A 41 10.24 10.28 -3.61
CA ILE A 41 9.18 9.29 -3.34
C ILE A 41 9.78 7.89 -3.14
N HIS A 42 10.73 7.48 -4.00
CA HIS A 42 11.41 6.20 -3.84
C HIS A 42 12.20 6.11 -2.53
N LEU A 43 12.96 7.16 -2.19
CA LEU A 43 13.79 7.18 -0.98
C LEU A 43 12.93 7.14 0.30
N ILE A 44 11.78 7.82 0.31
CA ILE A 44 10.85 7.80 1.44
C ILE A 44 10.18 6.44 1.56
N GLY A 45 9.59 5.93 0.47
CA GLY A 45 8.87 4.66 0.49
C GLY A 45 9.78 3.47 0.79
N ALA A 46 11.02 3.48 0.29
CA ALA A 46 12.00 2.41 0.47
C ALA A 46 12.93 2.60 1.68
N TYR A 47 12.77 3.65 2.49
CA TYR A 47 13.72 4.07 3.52
C TYR A 47 14.24 2.92 4.41
N LYS A 48 13.32 2.10 4.95
CA LYS A 48 13.65 0.93 5.80
C LYS A 48 14.37 -0.20 5.07
N ALA A 49 14.33 -0.21 3.75
CA ALA A 49 14.95 -1.21 2.87
C ALA A 49 16.20 -0.70 2.15
N ILE A 50 16.65 0.54 2.42
CA ILE A 50 17.89 1.07 1.85
C ILE A 50 19.07 0.24 2.37
N LYS A 51 19.70 -0.50 1.45
CA LYS A 51 20.84 -1.37 1.76
C LYS A 51 22.17 -0.62 1.81
N ASP A 52 22.32 0.41 0.98
CA ASP A 52 23.56 1.16 0.80
C ASP A 52 23.56 2.41 1.69
N LEU A 53 23.76 2.20 2.99
CA LEU A 53 23.81 3.27 3.98
C LEU A 53 24.96 4.25 3.70
N ALA A 54 26.09 3.77 3.18
CA ALA A 54 27.22 4.61 2.84
C ALA A 54 26.85 5.65 1.77
N LYS A 55 26.22 5.23 0.67
CA LYS A 55 25.71 6.19 -0.34
C LYS A 55 24.62 7.08 0.22
N PHE A 56 23.74 6.56 1.06
CA PHE A 56 22.70 7.37 1.69
C PHE A 56 23.29 8.49 2.56
N THR A 57 24.39 8.21 3.28
CA THR A 57 25.14 9.22 4.04
C THR A 57 25.92 10.23 3.19
N MET A 58 25.91 10.11 1.86
CA MET A 58 26.43 11.15 0.97
C MET A 58 25.39 12.21 0.60
N LEU A 59 24.10 11.94 0.82
CA LEU A 59 23.06 12.95 0.62
C LEU A 59 23.21 14.09 1.65
N PRO A 60 22.87 15.34 1.31
CA PRO A 60 22.87 16.44 2.27
C PRO A 60 22.08 16.12 3.53
N GLU A 61 22.55 16.59 4.69
CA GLU A 61 21.91 16.28 5.98
C GLU A 61 20.45 16.73 6.04
N TRP A 62 20.15 17.93 5.53
CA TRP A 62 18.77 18.45 5.47
C TRP A 62 17.84 17.51 4.69
N LEU A 63 18.34 16.89 3.62
CA LEU A 63 17.57 15.99 2.77
C LEU A 63 17.34 14.65 3.48
N ARG A 64 18.35 14.13 4.19
CA ARG A 64 18.19 12.93 5.02
C ARG A 64 17.15 13.14 6.11
N GLN A 65 17.16 14.31 6.75
CA GLN A 65 16.17 14.68 7.77
C GLN A 65 14.76 14.79 7.17
N LEU A 66 14.62 15.38 5.99
CA LEU A 66 13.35 15.44 5.26
C LEU A 66 12.81 14.04 4.93
N ILE A 67 13.66 13.15 4.40
CA ILE A 67 13.30 11.77 4.07
C ILE A 67 12.84 11.03 5.33
N ALA A 68 13.61 11.10 6.41
CA ALA A 68 13.26 10.44 7.67
C ALA A 68 11.96 10.98 8.27
N LYS A 69 11.74 12.30 8.21
CA LYS A 69 10.49 12.93 8.67
C LYS A 69 9.29 12.42 7.87
N LYS A 70 9.36 12.46 6.53
CA LYS A 70 8.25 12.01 5.68
C LYS A 70 8.01 10.51 5.74
N GLU A 71 9.05 9.70 5.95
CA GLU A 71 8.85 8.26 6.19
C GLU A 71 8.10 8.01 7.48
N LYS A 72 8.43 8.75 8.55
CA LYS A 72 7.71 8.66 9.82
C LYS A 72 6.23 9.00 9.64
N GLU A 73 5.92 10.12 8.99
CA GLU A 73 4.54 10.54 8.66
C GLU A 73 3.80 9.47 7.84
N LEU A 74 4.44 8.92 6.81
CA LEU A 74 3.88 7.86 5.97
C LEU A 74 3.62 6.58 6.77
N ASN A 75 4.52 6.22 7.69
CA ASN A 75 4.40 5.04 8.52
C ASN A 75 3.30 5.19 9.59
N GLU A 76 3.16 6.38 10.18
CA GLU A 76 2.04 6.69 11.08
C GLU A 76 0.69 6.54 10.36
N TRP A 77 0.56 7.12 9.16
CA TRP A 77 -0.65 6.97 8.37
C TRP A 77 -0.94 5.51 7.97
N ARG A 78 0.10 4.73 7.66
CA ARG A 78 -0.03 3.29 7.42
C ARG A 78 -0.61 2.56 8.63
N ILE A 79 -0.10 2.84 9.84
CA ILE A 79 -0.55 2.22 11.08
C ILE A 79 -2.02 2.58 11.37
N GLU A 80 -2.40 3.84 11.16
CA GLU A 80 -3.80 4.27 11.31
C GLU A 80 -4.72 3.56 10.32
N THR A 81 -4.30 3.46 9.06
CA THR A 81 -5.04 2.73 8.02
C THR A 81 -5.20 1.26 8.37
N GLU A 82 -4.15 0.62 8.90
CA GLU A 82 -4.18 -0.77 9.36
C GLU A 82 -5.16 -0.96 10.53
N ARG A 83 -5.15 -0.05 11.52
CA ARG A 83 -6.13 -0.05 12.61
C ARG A 83 -7.58 0.06 12.09
N ASP A 84 -7.80 0.94 11.12
CA ASP A 84 -9.13 1.15 10.54
C ASP A 84 -9.59 -0.09 9.74
N LEU A 85 -8.67 -0.77 9.04
CA LEU A 85 -8.95 -2.05 8.39
C LEU A 85 -9.37 -3.13 9.41
N PHE A 86 -8.70 -3.24 10.55
CA PHE A 86 -9.09 -4.20 11.60
C PHE A 86 -10.44 -3.86 12.23
N SER A 87 -10.82 -2.59 12.22
CA SER A 87 -12.12 -2.12 12.70
C SER A 87 -13.26 -2.31 11.68
N CYS A 88 -12.92 -2.67 10.43
CA CYS A 88 -13.89 -2.88 9.37
C CYS A 88 -14.88 -4.01 9.72
N THR A 89 -16.15 -3.81 9.40
CA THR A 89 -17.24 -4.75 9.71
C THR A 89 -18.41 -4.55 8.77
N ILE A 90 -19.18 -5.61 8.52
CA ILE A 90 -20.47 -5.52 7.83
C ILE A 90 -21.51 -5.03 8.84
N ARG A 91 -22.34 -4.09 8.41
CA ARG A 91 -23.41 -3.52 9.24
C ARG A 91 -24.76 -4.02 8.73
N ILE A 92 -25.62 -4.39 9.66
CA ILE A 92 -26.91 -5.03 9.39
C ILE A 92 -28.08 -4.16 9.86
N ASP A 93 -29.21 -4.35 9.20
CA ASP A 93 -30.48 -3.72 9.54
C ASP A 93 -31.31 -4.55 10.53
N PRO A 94 -32.25 -3.92 11.25
CA PRO A 94 -32.45 -2.47 11.36
C PRO A 94 -31.44 -1.82 12.33
N GLY A 95 -31.09 -0.58 12.02
CA GLY A 95 -30.30 0.29 12.91
C GLY A 95 -28.81 0.35 12.60
N ASN A 96 -28.37 -0.18 11.45
CA ASN A 96 -26.99 -0.06 10.97
C ASN A 96 -25.99 -0.50 12.05
N ARG A 97 -26.22 -1.67 12.67
CA ARG A 97 -25.37 -2.17 13.77
C ARG A 97 -24.29 -3.09 13.21
N PRO A 98 -23.10 -3.18 13.81
CA PRO A 98 -22.12 -4.21 13.44
C PRO A 98 -22.72 -5.61 13.52
N VAL A 99 -22.27 -6.52 12.67
CA VAL A 99 -22.66 -7.93 12.74
C VAL A 99 -22.19 -8.59 14.05
N PHE A 100 -23.02 -9.46 14.63
CA PHE A 100 -22.73 -10.21 15.87
C PHE A 100 -22.84 -11.73 15.65
N PRO A 101 -22.18 -12.57 16.47
CA PRO A 101 -22.21 -14.03 16.32
C PRO A 101 -23.52 -14.65 16.86
N VAL A 102 -24.68 -14.23 16.36
CA VAL A 102 -26.00 -14.67 16.87
C VAL A 102 -26.97 -14.98 15.74
N GLY A 103 -27.65 -16.12 15.83
CA GLY A 103 -28.74 -16.50 14.94
C GLY A 103 -28.31 -16.52 13.47
N SER A 104 -29.08 -15.86 12.61
CA SER A 104 -28.82 -15.78 11.17
C SER A 104 -27.60 -14.93 10.79
N GLN A 105 -26.97 -14.23 11.73
CA GLN A 105 -25.81 -13.36 11.47
C GLN A 105 -24.47 -14.10 11.60
N ILE A 106 -24.49 -15.34 12.11
CA ILE A 106 -23.26 -16.09 12.39
C ILE A 106 -22.40 -16.29 11.15
N GLU A 107 -23.04 -16.48 9.99
CA GLU A 107 -22.37 -16.62 8.70
C GLU A 107 -21.64 -15.30 8.39
N THR A 108 -22.35 -14.19 8.20
CA THR A 108 -21.77 -12.87 7.93
C THR A 108 -20.68 -12.47 8.94
N TRP A 109 -20.88 -12.73 10.23
CA TRP A 109 -19.89 -12.48 11.26
C TRP A 109 -18.61 -13.29 11.04
N LEU A 110 -18.72 -14.56 10.61
CA LEU A 110 -17.59 -15.42 10.30
C LEU A 110 -16.74 -14.86 9.13
N VAL A 111 -17.35 -14.33 8.05
CA VAL A 111 -16.57 -13.65 6.98
C VAL A 111 -15.80 -12.46 7.52
N VAL A 112 -16.41 -11.66 8.39
CA VAL A 112 -15.72 -10.52 9.00
C VAL A 112 -14.52 -11.00 9.83
N GLN A 113 -14.64 -12.12 10.56
CA GLN A 113 -13.50 -12.67 11.30
C GLN A 113 -12.42 -13.26 10.38
N LEU A 114 -12.79 -14.01 9.34
CA LEU A 114 -11.85 -14.55 8.35
C LEU A 114 -11.11 -13.43 7.61
N PHE A 115 -11.79 -12.32 7.32
CA PHE A 115 -11.17 -11.13 6.73
C PHE A 115 -10.12 -10.53 7.66
N ARG A 116 -10.45 -10.32 8.94
CA ARG A 116 -9.52 -9.77 9.93
C ARG A 116 -8.33 -10.69 10.18
N ASP A 117 -8.57 -12.00 10.28
CA ASP A 117 -7.53 -13.01 10.44
C ASP A 117 -6.59 -13.04 9.22
N THR A 118 -7.16 -12.98 8.01
CA THR A 118 -6.38 -12.87 6.77
C THR A 118 -5.48 -11.64 6.80
N LEU A 119 -6.01 -10.47 7.17
CA LEU A 119 -5.20 -9.26 7.28
C LEU A 119 -4.11 -9.38 8.35
N ALA A 120 -4.44 -9.90 9.53
CA ALA A 120 -3.48 -10.09 10.62
C ALA A 120 -2.30 -10.98 10.17
N ASN A 121 -2.59 -12.09 9.50
CA ASN A 121 -1.58 -12.98 8.96
C ASN A 121 -0.71 -12.29 7.88
N ARG A 122 -1.33 -11.50 7.00
CA ARG A 122 -0.62 -10.79 5.93
C ARG A 122 0.29 -9.68 6.49
N PHE A 123 -0.19 -8.88 7.45
CA PHE A 123 0.63 -7.85 8.10
C PHE A 123 1.75 -8.45 8.94
N ALA A 124 1.48 -9.49 9.73
CA ALA A 124 2.52 -10.19 10.50
C ALA A 124 3.64 -10.77 9.61
N ALA A 125 3.29 -11.29 8.42
CA ALA A 125 4.28 -11.77 7.46
C ALA A 125 5.15 -10.65 6.88
N LEU A 126 4.58 -9.46 6.63
CA LEU A 126 5.31 -8.29 6.16
C LEU A 126 6.29 -7.77 7.22
N GLU A 127 5.87 -7.69 8.49
CA GLU A 127 6.73 -7.28 9.60
C GLU A 127 7.94 -8.21 9.76
N LYS A 128 7.70 -9.52 9.81
CA LYS A 128 8.77 -10.53 9.93
C LYS A 128 9.78 -10.44 8.79
N SER A 129 9.30 -10.23 7.58
CA SER A 129 10.15 -10.17 6.39
C SER A 129 10.77 -8.79 6.14
N LYS A 130 10.44 -7.79 6.98
CA LYS A 130 10.76 -6.36 6.74
C LYS A 130 10.35 -5.92 5.32
N ARG A 131 9.35 -6.58 4.74
CA ARG A 131 8.85 -6.27 3.41
C ARG A 131 7.95 -5.07 3.49
N LEU A 132 7.95 -4.34 2.41
CA LEU A 132 7.25 -3.07 2.31
C LEU A 132 5.77 -3.36 2.02
N SER A 133 4.88 -2.58 2.63
CA SER A 133 3.43 -2.87 2.66
C SER A 133 2.67 -2.44 1.41
N GLY A 134 3.32 -1.76 0.46
CA GLY A 134 2.65 -1.14 -0.67
C GLY A 134 1.95 -2.13 -1.59
N THR A 135 2.55 -3.29 -1.84
CA THR A 135 1.91 -4.35 -2.64
C THR A 135 0.60 -4.81 -2.00
N LEU A 136 0.59 -5.09 -0.70
CA LEU A 136 -0.62 -5.54 0.00
C LEU A 136 -1.70 -4.44 -0.01
N VAL A 137 -1.31 -3.19 0.22
CA VAL A 137 -2.23 -2.03 0.18
C VAL A 137 -2.90 -1.90 -1.19
N ARG A 138 -2.15 -2.06 -2.29
CA ARG A 138 -2.70 -2.07 -3.65
C ARG A 138 -3.57 -3.29 -3.93
N GLN A 139 -3.21 -4.46 -3.42
CA GLN A 139 -4.06 -5.67 -3.50
C GLN A 139 -5.42 -5.47 -2.82
N ILE A 140 -5.43 -4.90 -1.62
CA ILE A 140 -6.65 -4.56 -0.89
C ILE A 140 -7.47 -3.55 -1.69
N LYS A 141 -6.83 -2.53 -2.28
CA LYS A 141 -7.50 -1.53 -3.12
C LYS A 141 -8.22 -2.15 -4.33
N ARG A 142 -7.64 -3.17 -4.95
CA ARG A 142 -8.27 -3.88 -6.08
C ARG A 142 -9.51 -4.69 -5.67
N ALA A 143 -9.68 -4.99 -4.39
CA ALA A 143 -10.76 -5.83 -3.87
C ALA A 143 -10.89 -7.20 -4.58
N GLY A 144 -9.78 -7.70 -5.14
CA GLY A 144 -9.70 -8.98 -5.84
C GLY A 144 -9.35 -10.15 -4.92
N ASP A 145 -8.92 -11.26 -5.51
CA ASP A 145 -8.62 -12.50 -4.80
C ASP A 145 -7.16 -12.66 -4.39
N GLU A 146 -6.28 -11.74 -4.82
CA GLU A 146 -4.84 -11.77 -4.52
C GLU A 146 -4.50 -11.77 -3.02
N TYR A 147 -5.38 -11.17 -2.19
CA TYR A 147 -5.17 -11.13 -0.74
C TYR A 147 -6.13 -11.99 0.07
N MET A 148 -7.28 -12.34 -0.50
CA MET A 148 -8.31 -13.15 0.15
C MET A 148 -9.13 -13.84 -0.93
N ASP A 149 -8.78 -15.08 -1.26
CA ASP A 149 -9.40 -15.84 -2.34
C ASP A 149 -10.81 -16.34 -1.97
N TYR A 150 -11.77 -16.20 -2.89
CA TYR A 150 -13.15 -16.61 -2.66
C TYR A 150 -13.29 -18.13 -2.44
N GLU A 151 -12.64 -18.95 -3.28
CA GLU A 151 -12.78 -20.41 -3.19
C GLU A 151 -12.17 -20.94 -1.88
N HIS A 152 -11.01 -20.40 -1.49
CA HIS A 152 -10.41 -20.71 -0.19
C HIS A 152 -11.32 -20.34 0.99
N VAL A 153 -11.91 -19.14 0.99
CA VAL A 153 -12.83 -18.70 2.06
C VAL A 153 -14.08 -19.58 2.09
N LYS A 154 -14.62 -19.93 0.92
CA LYS A 154 -15.78 -20.82 0.79
C LYS A 154 -15.51 -22.20 1.37
N GLU A 155 -14.33 -22.76 1.11
CA GLU A 155 -13.90 -24.04 1.70
C GLU A 155 -13.79 -23.96 3.23
N LEU A 156 -13.16 -22.91 3.76
CA LEU A 156 -13.06 -22.68 5.21
C LEU A 156 -14.44 -22.54 5.85
N CYS A 157 -15.33 -21.74 5.27
CA CYS A 157 -16.69 -21.58 5.76
C CYS A 157 -17.46 -22.90 5.77
N ARG A 158 -17.37 -23.71 4.70
CA ARG A 158 -18.01 -25.02 4.63
C ARG A 158 -17.50 -25.95 5.73
N ASN A 159 -16.19 -25.95 6.00
CA ASN A 159 -15.57 -26.78 7.02
C ASN A 159 -15.99 -26.38 8.44
N ILE A 160 -16.18 -25.07 8.69
CA ILE A 160 -16.57 -24.54 10.00
C ILE A 160 -18.07 -24.70 10.24
N LEU A 161 -18.91 -24.24 9.31
CA LEU A 161 -20.37 -24.18 9.47
C LEU A 161 -21.06 -25.51 9.16
N LYS A 162 -20.39 -26.42 8.42
CA LYS A 162 -20.98 -27.67 7.91
C LYS A 162 -22.28 -27.46 7.11
N SER A 163 -22.46 -26.26 6.56
CA SER A 163 -23.60 -25.84 5.74
C SER A 163 -23.10 -25.07 4.52
N GLU A 164 -23.98 -24.90 3.54
CA GLU A 164 -23.71 -24.05 2.38
C GLU A 164 -24.18 -22.63 2.64
N TRP A 165 -23.26 -21.68 2.58
CA TRP A 165 -23.55 -20.27 2.80
C TRP A 165 -23.88 -19.57 1.49
N LYS A 166 -25.13 -19.13 1.38
CA LYS A 166 -25.70 -18.53 0.16
C LYS A 166 -25.19 -17.12 -0.12
N ASP A 167 -24.99 -16.32 0.92
CA ASP A 167 -24.64 -14.90 0.78
C ASP A 167 -23.13 -14.61 0.85
N LEU A 168 -22.29 -15.65 0.91
CA LEU A 168 -20.84 -15.51 1.03
C LEU A 168 -20.22 -14.54 0.00
N ALA A 169 -20.62 -14.68 -1.27
CA ALA A 169 -20.09 -13.83 -2.34
C ALA A 169 -20.46 -12.35 -2.14
N HIS A 170 -21.66 -12.09 -1.63
CA HIS A 170 -22.13 -10.74 -1.33
C HIS A 170 -21.37 -10.15 -0.14
N ASP A 171 -21.29 -10.89 0.97
CA ASP A 171 -20.64 -10.43 2.18
C ASP A 171 -19.14 -10.21 1.98
N LEU A 172 -18.48 -11.10 1.24
CA LEU A 172 -17.08 -10.93 0.88
C LEU A 172 -16.88 -9.67 0.01
N LYS A 173 -17.76 -9.45 -0.98
CA LYS A 173 -17.71 -8.23 -1.81
C LYS A 173 -17.91 -6.96 -0.98
N LEU A 174 -18.83 -6.97 -0.02
CA LEU A 174 -19.07 -5.82 0.87
C LEU A 174 -17.83 -5.49 1.70
N ILE A 175 -17.28 -6.47 2.43
CA ILE A 175 -16.14 -6.21 3.33
C ILE A 175 -14.89 -5.81 2.54
N LYS A 176 -14.63 -6.44 1.37
CA LYS A 176 -13.53 -6.06 0.48
C LYS A 176 -13.72 -4.64 -0.08
N GLY A 177 -14.95 -4.24 -0.40
CA GLY A 177 -15.27 -2.90 -0.86
C GLY A 177 -15.03 -1.81 0.20
N TYR A 178 -15.40 -2.07 1.45
CA TYR A 178 -15.10 -1.18 2.57
C TYR A 178 -13.59 -1.05 2.78
N ALA A 179 -12.87 -2.17 2.78
CA ALA A 179 -11.42 -2.19 2.88
C ALA A 179 -10.74 -1.39 1.76
N ALA A 180 -11.19 -1.54 0.51
CA ALA A 180 -10.70 -0.80 -0.65
C ALA A 180 -10.93 0.71 -0.57
N THR A 181 -11.94 1.13 0.18
CA THR A 181 -12.21 2.56 0.46
C THR A 181 -11.22 3.07 1.50
N ILE A 182 -11.01 2.34 2.60
CA ILE A 182 -10.07 2.69 3.68
C ILE A 182 -8.65 2.90 3.12
N VAL A 183 -8.16 2.01 2.26
CA VAL A 183 -6.79 2.10 1.72
C VAL A 183 -6.64 3.01 0.50
N SER A 184 -7.73 3.67 0.04
CA SER A 184 -7.76 4.31 -1.27
C SER A 184 -6.69 5.37 -1.47
N ASP A 185 -6.42 6.18 -0.44
CA ASP A 185 -5.41 7.22 -0.52
C ASP A 185 -3.99 6.67 -0.37
N LEU A 186 -3.81 5.68 0.50
CA LEU A 186 -2.51 5.02 0.72
C LEU A 186 -2.07 4.22 -0.51
N ALA A 187 -3.01 3.71 -1.30
CA ALA A 187 -2.78 2.97 -2.53
C ALA A 187 -2.44 3.86 -3.75
N LYS A 188 -2.52 5.19 -3.64
CA LYS A 188 -2.21 6.10 -4.74
C LYS A 188 -0.75 5.97 -5.19
N ASN A 189 -0.55 6.14 -6.50
CA ASN A 189 0.76 6.20 -7.10
C ASN A 189 1.08 7.63 -7.52
N GLU A 190 2.11 8.21 -6.91
CA GLU A 190 2.66 9.53 -7.27
C GLU A 190 3.93 9.39 -8.13
N LEU A 191 4.35 8.15 -8.44
CA LEU A 191 5.45 7.88 -9.39
C LEU A 191 4.96 7.94 -10.83
N MET A 192 5.90 8.14 -11.74
CA MET A 192 5.66 8.16 -13.18
C MET A 192 5.60 6.76 -13.82
N ILE A 193 5.96 5.72 -13.06
CA ILE A 193 5.91 4.30 -13.46
C ILE A 193 4.87 3.53 -12.64
N ASP A 194 4.32 2.48 -13.24
CA ASP A 194 3.42 1.57 -12.51
C ASP A 194 4.21 0.76 -11.46
N PRO A 195 3.83 0.80 -10.18
CA PRO A 195 4.55 0.11 -9.12
C PRO A 195 4.52 -1.41 -9.25
N ASP A 196 3.41 -1.98 -9.72
CA ASP A 196 3.25 -3.44 -9.79
C ASP A 196 4.01 -4.03 -10.99
N GLU A 197 3.96 -3.37 -12.15
CA GLU A 197 4.76 -3.76 -13.33
C GLU A 197 6.27 -3.70 -13.07
N HIS A 198 6.69 -2.82 -12.16
CA HIS A 198 8.10 -2.62 -11.84
C HIS A 198 8.51 -3.24 -10.50
N GLY A 199 7.66 -4.03 -9.83
CA GLY A 199 8.03 -4.72 -8.59
C GLY A 199 8.39 -3.78 -7.42
N ILE A 200 7.75 -2.61 -7.36
CA ILE A 200 7.90 -1.63 -6.28
C ILE A 200 7.02 -2.07 -5.11
N GLY A 201 7.65 -2.67 -4.10
CA GLY A 201 6.93 -3.22 -2.94
C GLY A 201 6.45 -2.17 -1.92
N TYR A 202 6.94 -0.93 -1.99
CA TYR A 202 6.63 0.12 -1.03
C TYR A 202 5.47 1.02 -1.45
N LEU A 203 5.05 1.85 -0.49
CA LEU A 203 4.08 2.91 -0.69
C LEU A 203 4.68 4.03 -1.54
N THR A 204 3.86 4.54 -2.45
CA THR A 204 4.25 5.51 -3.48
C THR A 204 3.32 6.74 -3.47
N CYS A 205 2.54 6.91 -2.41
CA CYS A 205 1.51 7.94 -2.25
C CYS A 205 2.02 9.24 -1.62
N THR A 206 3.33 9.32 -1.33
CA THR A 206 3.92 10.51 -0.72
C THR A 206 3.89 11.67 -1.71
N LYS A 207 3.24 12.77 -1.30
CA LYS A 207 3.23 14.00 -2.07
C LYS A 207 4.45 14.86 -1.76
N VAL A 208 5.19 15.21 -2.80
CA VAL A 208 6.28 16.21 -2.75
C VAL A 208 5.70 17.58 -3.03
N ARG A 209 5.86 18.50 -2.07
CA ARG A 209 5.36 19.88 -2.16
C ARG A 209 6.49 20.83 -2.53
N ALA A 210 6.16 22.06 -2.95
CA ALA A 210 7.16 23.08 -3.29
C ALA A 210 8.18 23.32 -2.15
N GLN A 211 7.73 23.38 -0.91
CA GLN A 211 8.57 23.53 0.29
C GLN A 211 9.55 22.36 0.53
N ASP A 212 9.35 21.22 -0.12
CA ASP A 212 10.22 20.05 -0.01
C ASP A 212 11.36 20.11 -1.05
N ILE A 213 11.34 21.08 -1.96
CA ILE A 213 12.29 21.26 -3.07
C ILE A 213 13.20 22.46 -2.73
N PRO A 214 14.53 22.29 -2.70
CA PRO A 214 15.43 23.28 -2.09
C PRO A 214 15.65 24.56 -2.93
N TRP A 215 15.34 24.55 -4.22
CA TRP A 215 15.45 25.71 -5.14
C TRP A 215 14.12 26.40 -5.42
N LYS A 216 13.06 26.07 -4.68
CA LYS A 216 11.73 26.69 -4.83
C LYS A 216 11.35 27.60 -3.68
#